data_AF-A0A661K6N1-F1
#
_entry.id   AF-A0A661K6N1-F1
#
_cell.length_a   1.000
_cell.length_b   1.000
_cell.length_c   1.000
_cell.angle_alpha   90.00
_cell.angle_beta   90.00
_cell.angle_gamma   90.00
#
_symmetry.space_group_name_H-M   'P 1'
#
loop_
_entity.id
_entity.type
_entity.pdbx_description
1 polymer ?
#
loop_
_entity_poly.entity_id
_entity_poly.type
_entity_poly.pdbx_seq_one_letter_code
_entity_poly.pdbx_strand_id
1 'polypeptide(L)'
;DLETLVYLYLPYTWKGILSAVILGAGRAVGDTMIALMLAGNAVQIPSSLMDSARTLTSHIALVTAADYESISFKAIFICGLVLFVFSTWNILFLRILGRLKR
;
A
#
# COMPACT_ATOMS: atom_id res chain seq x y z
N ASP A 1 32.89 -9.55 18.34
CA ASP A 1 32.58 -8.12 18.55
C ASP A 1 31.08 -7.82 18.35
N LEU A 2 30.20 -8.36 19.22
CA LEU A 2 28.78 -8.00 19.23
C LEU A 2 28.55 -6.63 19.86
N GLU A 3 29.42 -6.25 20.79
CA GLU A 3 29.37 -4.98 21.51
C GLU A 3 29.51 -3.78 20.57
N THR A 4 30.47 -3.82 19.63
CA THR A 4 30.62 -2.76 18.63
C THR A 4 29.46 -2.72 17.63
N LEU A 5 28.93 -3.88 17.23
CA LEU A 5 27.77 -3.97 16.35
C LEU A 5 26.53 -3.29 16.95
N VAL A 6 26.25 -3.56 18.23
CA VAL A 6 25.07 -3.04 18.93
C VAL A 6 25.26 -1.57 19.36
N TYR A 7 26.42 -1.19 19.89
CA TYR A 7 26.63 0.15 20.46
C TYR A 7 27.11 1.20 19.46
N LEU A 8 27.81 0.83 18.38
CA LEU A 8 28.34 1.79 17.40
C LEU A 8 27.54 1.72 16.09
N TYR A 9 27.47 0.56 15.46
CA TYR A 9 26.87 0.45 14.12
C TYR A 9 25.35 0.59 14.12
N LEU A 10 24.64 -0.01 15.07
CA LEU A 10 23.17 0.07 15.15
C LEU A 10 22.63 1.51 15.31
N PRO A 11 23.12 2.35 16.27
CA PRO A 11 22.66 3.73 16.38
C PRO A 11 23.16 4.61 15.23
N TYR A 12 24.36 4.35 14.70
CA TYR A 12 24.90 5.11 13.57
C TYR A 12 24.06 4.93 12.29
N THR A 13 23.52 3.72 12.09
CA THR A 13 22.76 3.37 10.88
C THR A 13 21.24 3.49 11.05
N TRP A 14 20.76 3.99 12.19
CA TRP A 14 19.33 4.09 12.52
C TRP A 14 18.50 4.81 11.46
N LYS A 15 19.05 5.88 10.86
CA LYS A 15 18.40 6.62 9.76
C LYS A 15 18.23 5.76 8.49
N GLY A 16 19.18 4.86 8.20
CA GLY A 16 19.12 3.94 7.07
C GLY A 16 18.15 2.78 7.30
N ILE A 17 18.03 2.30 8.54
CA ILE A 17 17.03 1.28 8.91
C ILE A 17 15.62 1.86 8.77
N LEU A 18 15.40 3.08 9.27
CA LEU A 18 14.12 3.78 9.12
C LEU A 18 13.71 3.96 7.66
N SER A 19 14.64 4.36 6.78
CA SER A 19 14.33 4.50 5.35
C SER A 19 14.01 3.16 4.70
N ALA A 20 14.74 2.09 5.06
CA ALA A 20 14.48 0.74 4.56
C ALA A 20 13.09 0.22 5.00
N VAL A 21 12.71 0.44 6.26
CA VAL A 21 11.39 0.03 6.78
C VAL A 21 10.27 0.78 6.08
N ILE A 22 10.39 2.10 5.92
CA ILE A 22 9.37 2.92 5.24
C ILE A 22 9.22 2.48 3.78
N LEU A 23 10.33 2.23 3.08
CA LEU A 23 10.33 1.79 1.70
C LEU A 23 9.74 0.38 1.56
N GLY A 24 10.09 -0.54 2.47
CA GLY A 24 9.56 -1.90 2.51
C GLY A 24 8.06 -1.93 2.80
N ALA A 25 7.58 -1.11 3.74
CA ALA A 25 6.16 -0.97 4.03
C ALA A 25 5.39 -0.43 2.82
N GLY A 26 5.90 0.62 2.16
CA GLY A 26 5.29 1.16 0.94
C GLY A 26 5.24 0.15 -0.21
N ARG A 27 6.27 -0.69 -0.36
CA ARG A 27 6.30 -1.81 -1.31
C ARG A 27 5.25 -2.86 -0.99
N ALA A 28 5.12 -3.27 0.26
CA ALA A 28 4.16 -4.27 0.70
C ALA A 28 2.70 -3.79 0.50
N VAL A 29 2.40 -2.53 0.82
CA VAL A 29 1.09 -1.93 0.55
C VAL A 29 0.79 -1.84 -0.94
N GLY A 30 1.82 -1.65 -1.77
CA GLY A 30 1.70 -1.61 -3.23
C GLY A 30 1.62 -2.98 -3.90
N ASP A 31 1.76 -4.08 -3.17
CA ASP A 31 1.64 -5.43 -3.72
C ASP A 31 0.17 -5.75 -3.99
N THR A 32 -0.20 -5.71 -5.27
CA THR A 32 -1.58 -5.91 -5.72
C THR A 32 -2.03 -7.36 -5.56
N MET A 33 -1.09 -8.31 -5.53
CA MET A 33 -1.37 -9.74 -5.46
C MET A 33 -1.73 -10.17 -4.03
N ILE A 34 -1.02 -9.63 -3.04
CA ILE A 34 -1.37 -9.84 -1.62
C ILE A 34 -2.78 -9.35 -1.35
N ALA A 35 -3.14 -8.16 -1.82
CA ALA A 35 -4.48 -7.62 -1.64
C ALA A 35 -5.55 -8.48 -2.33
N LEU A 36 -5.30 -8.94 -3.57
CA LEU A 36 -6.22 -9.82 -4.31
C LEU A 36 -6.48 -11.14 -3.58
N MET A 37 -5.44 -11.75 -3.01
CA MET A 37 -5.54 -13.04 -2.32
C MET A 37 -6.22 -12.94 -0.96
N LEU A 38 -6.08 -11.81 -0.25
CA LEU A 38 -6.58 -11.63 1.11
C LEU A 38 -7.95 -10.93 1.20
N ALA A 39 -8.28 -10.01 0.29
CA ALA A 39 -9.44 -9.13 0.44
C ALA A 39 -10.80 -9.87 0.34
N GLY A 40 -10.84 -11.03 -0.30
CA GLY A 40 -12.09 -11.72 -0.57
C GLY A 40 -12.94 -10.99 -1.61
N ASN A 41 -13.84 -11.73 -2.24
CA ASN A 41 -14.54 -11.28 -3.44
C ASN A 41 -15.92 -10.65 -3.14
N ALA A 42 -16.27 -10.34 -1.89
CA ALA A 42 -17.59 -9.81 -1.57
C ALA A 42 -17.72 -8.30 -1.86
N VAL A 43 -18.69 -7.91 -2.71
CA VAL A 43 -19.06 -6.49 -2.94
C VAL A 43 -19.98 -6.04 -1.81
N GLN A 44 -19.44 -5.97 -0.60
CA GLN A 44 -20.15 -5.43 0.55
C GLN A 44 -19.27 -4.43 1.29
N ILE A 45 -19.91 -3.45 1.91
CA ILE A 45 -19.24 -2.56 2.85
C ILE A 45 -19.18 -3.34 4.17
N PRO A 46 -17.99 -3.77 4.62
CA PRO A 46 -17.87 -4.58 5.82
C PRO A 46 -18.39 -3.80 7.02
N SER A 47 -19.37 -4.38 7.72
CA SER A 47 -19.93 -3.80 8.95
C SER A 47 -19.15 -4.23 10.20
N SER A 48 -18.29 -5.24 10.07
CA SER A 48 -17.48 -5.84 11.12
C SER A 48 -16.08 -6.23 10.61
N LEU A 49 -15.12 -6.41 11.52
CA LEU A 49 -13.71 -6.71 11.19
C LEU A 49 -13.48 -8.06 10.51
N MET A 50 -14.44 -8.99 10.61
CA MET A 50 -14.37 -10.34 10.00
C MET A 50 -15.21 -10.47 8.72
N ASP A 51 -15.80 -9.37 8.27
CA ASP A 51 -16.63 -9.36 7.07
C ASP A 51 -15.75 -9.26 5.82
N SER A 52 -16.10 -10.02 4.77
CA SER A 52 -15.34 -10.01 3.53
C SER A 52 -15.56 -8.68 2.79
N ALA A 53 -14.51 -8.11 2.21
CA ALA A 53 -14.57 -6.77 1.61
C ALA A 53 -13.71 -6.69 0.35
N ARG A 54 -14.32 -6.39 -0.79
CA ARG A 54 -13.57 -6.20 -2.03
C ARG A 54 -12.78 -4.88 -2.02
N THR A 55 -11.45 -4.97 -1.96
CA THR A 55 -10.58 -3.79 -2.05
C THR A 55 -10.54 -3.24 -3.49
N LEU A 56 -10.28 -1.93 -3.62
CA LEU A 56 -10.12 -1.26 -4.91
C LEU A 56 -9.03 -1.91 -5.78
N THR A 57 -7.90 -2.29 -5.20
CA THR A 57 -6.81 -3.01 -5.90
C THR A 57 -7.26 -4.38 -6.42
N SER A 58 -8.03 -5.13 -5.63
CA SER A 58 -8.59 -6.42 -6.04
C SER A 58 -9.62 -6.26 -7.15
N HIS A 59 -10.47 -5.23 -7.06
CA HIS A 59 -11.45 -4.92 -8.10
C HIS A 59 -10.79 -4.66 -9.46
N ILE A 60 -9.67 -3.92 -9.47
CA ILE A 60 -8.90 -3.67 -10.69
C ILE A 60 -8.31 -4.96 -11.26
N ALA A 61 -7.77 -5.84 -10.42
CA ALA A 61 -7.17 -7.09 -10.87
C ALA A 61 -8.20 -8.11 -11.39
N LEU A 62 -9.45 -8.04 -10.93
CA LEU A 62 -10.53 -8.95 -11.33
C LEU A 62 -11.22 -8.54 -12.63
N VAL A 63 -11.28 -7.24 -12.95
CA VAL A 63 -11.92 -6.80 -14.18
C VAL A 63 -10.95 -7.00 -15.34
N THR A 64 -11.27 -7.99 -16.18
CA THR A 64 -10.51 -8.31 -17.39
C THR A 64 -10.63 -7.19 -18.43
N ALA A 65 -9.49 -6.82 -19.02
CA ALA A 65 -9.39 -5.83 -20.09
C ALA A 65 -10.01 -6.27 -21.44
N ALA A 66 -10.73 -7.39 -21.48
CA ALA A 66 -11.32 -7.96 -22.69
C ALA A 66 -12.61 -7.22 -23.13
N ASP A 67 -13.36 -6.64 -22.19
CA ASP A 67 -14.60 -5.90 -22.46
C ASP A 67 -14.38 -4.38 -22.47
N TYR A 68 -13.78 -3.87 -23.53
CA TYR A 68 -13.42 -2.45 -23.68
C TYR A 68 -14.65 -1.50 -23.75
N GLU A 69 -15.82 -2.01 -24.15
CA GLU A 69 -17.08 -1.24 -24.20
C GLU A 69 -17.82 -1.20 -22.86
N SER A 70 -17.41 -2.01 -21.88
CA SER A 70 -18.11 -2.10 -20.60
C SER A 70 -17.87 -0.87 -19.72
N ILE A 71 -18.93 -0.40 -19.06
CA ILE A 71 -18.87 0.64 -18.02
C ILE A 71 -17.90 0.24 -16.90
N SER A 72 -17.78 -1.07 -16.60
CA SER A 72 -16.86 -1.60 -15.61
C SER A 72 -15.39 -1.36 -15.99
N PHE A 73 -15.05 -1.39 -17.28
CA PHE A 73 -13.69 -1.11 -17.75
C PHE A 73 -13.32 0.37 -17.57
N LYS A 74 -14.23 1.29 -17.89
CA LYS A 74 -14.04 2.73 -17.61
C LYS A 74 -13.92 3.02 -16.12
N ALA A 75 -14.63 2.29 -15.27
CA ALA A 75 -14.55 2.45 -13.81
C ALA A 75 -13.16 2.13 -13.24
N ILE A 76 -12.41 1.19 -13.83
CA ILE A 76 -11.04 0.84 -13.40
C ILE A 76 -10.11 2.06 -13.50
N PHE A 77 -10.21 2.86 -14.56
CA PHE A 77 -9.35 4.04 -14.73
C PHE A 77 -9.59 5.08 -13.62
N ILE A 78 -10.85 5.29 -13.26
CA ILE A 78 -11.22 6.18 -12.15
C ILE A 78 -10.71 5.60 -10.82
N CYS A 79 -10.90 4.29 -10.60
CA CYS A 79 -10.39 3.60 -9.42
C CYS A 79 -8.86 3.69 -9.32
N GLY A 80 -8.15 3.53 -10.43
CA GLY A 80 -6.69 3.67 -10.52
C GLY A 80 -6.21 5.08 -10.21
N LEU A 81 -6.92 6.11 -10.71
CA LEU A 81 -6.63 7.50 -10.39
C LEU A 81 -6.83 7.78 -8.89
N VAL A 82 -7.91 7.28 -8.29
CA VAL A 82 -8.17 7.40 -6.84
C VAL A 82 -7.05 6.73 -6.03
N LEU A 83 -6.65 5.52 -6.41
CA LEU A 83 -5.54 4.82 -5.75
C LEU A 83 -4.21 5.57 -5.90
N PHE A 84 -3.94 6.17 -7.07
CA PHE A 84 -2.75 6.96 -7.30
C PHE A 84 -2.71 8.20 -6.40
N VAL A 85 -3.82 8.93 -6.28
CA VAL A 85 -3.94 10.08 -5.38
C VAL A 85 -3.78 9.64 -3.91
N PHE A 86 -4.39 8.53 -3.51
CA PHE A 86 -4.27 8.01 -2.15
C PHE A 86 -2.84 7.60 -1.80
N SER A 87 -2.17 6.88 -2.71
CA SER A 87 -0.78 6.47 -2.53
C SER A 87 0.17 7.66 -2.48
N THR A 88 0.04 8.62 -3.40
CA THR A 88 0.86 9.84 -3.39
C THR A 88 0.62 10.68 -2.14
N TRP A 89 -0.63 10.79 -1.67
CA TRP A 89 -0.94 11.44 -0.40
C TRP A 89 -0.30 10.72 0.79
N ASN A 90 -0.38 9.39 0.85
CA ASN A 90 0.25 8.62 1.92
C ASN A 90 1.77 8.84 1.97
N ILE A 91 2.45 8.77 0.83
CA ILE A 91 3.89 9.07 0.71
C ILE A 91 4.17 10.53 1.14
N LEU A 92 3.35 11.49 0.72
CA LEU A 92 3.54 12.90 1.03
C LEU A 92 3.36 13.16 2.54
N PHE A 93 2.34 12.56 3.16
CA PHE A 93 2.07 12.65 4.59
C PHE A 93 3.26 12.15 5.42
N LEU A 94 3.79 10.98 5.07
CA LEU A 94 4.98 10.42 5.72
C LEU A 94 6.22 11.32 5.50
N ARG A 95 6.38 11.90 4.30
CA ARG A 95 7.47 12.81 3.98
C ARG A 95 7.38 14.11 4.79
N ILE A 96 6.18 14.62 5.04
CA ILE A 96 5.93 15.81 5.87
C ILE A 96 6.26 15.53 7.34
N LEU A 97 5.80 14.38 7.88
CA LEU A 97 6.14 13.97 9.26
C LEU A 97 7.64 13.77 9.46
N GLY A 98 8.34 13.20 8.47
CA GLY A 98 9.79 13.04 8.49
C GLY A 98 10.57 14.37 8.46
N ARG A 99 9.95 15.46 8.01
CA ARG A 99 10.54 16.82 8.09
C ARG A 99 10.29 17.51 9.42
N LEU A 100 9.21 17.16 10.12
CA LEU A 100 8.83 17.77 11.41
C LEU A 100 9.65 17.21 12.59
N LYS A 101 10.23 16.01 12.44
CA LYS A 101 11.11 15.38 13.45
C LYS A 101 12.60 15.67 13.22
N ARG A 102 12.91 16.80 12.57
CA ARG A 102 14.26 17.39 12.52
C ARG A 102 14.47 18.31 13.70
#